data_AF-A0A3L7QA93-F1
#
_entry.id   AF-A0A3L7QA93-F1
#
_cell.length_a   1.000
_cell.length_b   1.000
_cell.length_c   1.000
_cell.angle_alpha   90.00
_cell.angle_beta   90.00
_cell.angle_gamma   90.00
#
_symmetry.space_group_name_H-M   'P 1'
#
loop_
_entity.id
_entity.type
_entity.pdbx_description
1 polymer ?
#
loop_
_entity_poly.entity_id
_entity_poly.type
_entity_poly.pdbx_seq_one_letter_code
_entity_poly.pdbx_strand_id
1 'polypeptide(L)'
;MGTHEQLGFPPCNFMILTGKPCPSCGMTTSFALMVRGDLGNALNANPVGSALAFFLMLVLPWGIASLWFGKTLFIRSIELTALIVLALFVGIALLRWGIIIAPAYWK
;
A
#
# COMPACT_ATOMS: atom_id res chain seq x y z
N MET A 1 -6.16 14.63 -7.02
CA MET A 1 -6.43 15.07 -5.63
C MET A 1 -6.27 13.87 -4.71
N GLY A 2 -5.56 14.03 -3.60
CA GLY A 2 -5.48 12.98 -2.58
C GLY A 2 -6.74 12.94 -1.71
N THR A 3 -7.05 11.79 -1.13
CA THR A 3 -8.21 11.64 -0.23
C THR A 3 -8.15 12.55 1.01
N HIS A 4 -6.96 12.92 1.47
CA HIS A 4 -6.78 13.90 2.56
C HIS A 4 -7.38 15.28 2.23
N GLU A 5 -7.35 15.72 0.98
CA GLU A 5 -7.95 16.99 0.56
C GLU A 5 -9.48 16.95 0.70
N GLN A 6 -10.10 15.78 0.48
CA GLN A 6 -11.54 15.58 0.69
C GLN A 6 -11.94 15.65 2.18
N LEU A 7 -10.99 15.47 3.08
CA LEU A 7 -11.17 15.60 4.53
C LEU A 7 -10.92 17.04 5.03
N GLY A 8 -10.65 17.98 4.12
CA GLY A 8 -10.36 19.39 4.47
C GLY A 8 -8.91 19.66 4.83
N PHE A 9 -7.98 18.72 4.62
CA PHE A 9 -6.56 18.97 4.80
C PHE A 9 -5.96 19.75 3.62
N PRO A 10 -4.88 20.52 3.85
CA PRO A 10 -4.20 21.23 2.77
C PRO A 10 -3.59 20.27 1.75
N PRO A 11 -3.28 20.75 0.53
CA PRO A 11 -2.60 19.94 -0.48
C PRO A 11 -1.26 19.38 0.02
N CYS A 12 -0.88 18.21 -0.48
CA CYS A 12 0.34 17.54 -0.07
C CYS A 12 1.60 18.38 -0.40
N ASN A 13 2.29 18.89 0.64
CA ASN A 13 3.53 19.65 0.48
C ASN A 13 4.61 18.86 -0.28
N PHE A 14 4.67 17.54 -0.12
CA PHE A 14 5.61 16.71 -0.88
C PHE A 14 5.36 16.81 -2.39
N MET A 15 4.09 16.76 -2.80
CA MET A 15 3.70 16.91 -4.21
C MET A 15 4.01 18.32 -4.72
N ILE A 16 3.78 19.35 -3.90
CA ILE A 16 4.08 20.75 -4.25
C ILE A 16 5.59 20.94 -4.45
N LEU A 17 6.41 20.45 -3.53
CA LEU A 17 7.85 20.67 -3.54
C LEU A 17 8.59 19.83 -4.59
N THR A 18 8.17 18.58 -4.79
CA THR A 18 8.88 17.64 -5.67
C THR A 18 8.25 17.46 -7.05
N GLY A 19 6.98 17.85 -7.21
CA GLY A 19 6.20 17.53 -8.41
C GLY A 19 5.95 16.03 -8.59
N LYS A 20 6.23 15.19 -7.57
CA LYS A 20 6.06 13.73 -7.61
C LYS A 20 4.96 13.29 -6.62
N PRO A 21 4.18 12.25 -6.97
CA PRO A 21 3.13 11.73 -6.09
C PRO A 21 3.75 11.20 -4.80
N CYS A 22 3.30 11.66 -3.64
CA CYS A 22 3.80 11.27 -2.31
C CYS A 22 3.56 9.77 -2.00
N PRO A 23 4.48 9.06 -1.30
CA PRO A 23 4.33 7.63 -1.02
C PRO A 23 3.10 7.36 -0.17
N SER A 24 2.95 8.19 0.87
CA SER A 24 1.98 8.02 1.94
C SER A 24 0.58 8.46 1.49
N CYS A 25 0.46 9.68 0.93
CA CYS A 25 -0.83 10.17 0.42
C CYS A 25 -1.35 9.33 -0.75
N GLY A 26 -0.45 8.83 -1.62
CA GLY A 26 -0.82 7.93 -2.70
C GLY A 26 -1.28 6.56 -2.21
N MET A 27 -0.60 5.99 -1.20
CA MET A 27 -0.94 4.69 -0.62
C MET A 27 -2.29 4.74 0.12
N THR A 28 -2.54 5.76 0.94
CA THR A 28 -3.83 5.94 1.61
C THR A 28 -4.98 6.12 0.61
N THR A 29 -4.73 6.87 -0.47
CA THR A 29 -5.70 7.04 -1.56
C THR A 29 -5.97 5.72 -2.28
N SER A 30 -4.95 4.92 -2.59
CA SER A 30 -5.16 3.61 -3.23
C SER A 30 -5.94 2.65 -2.33
N PHE A 31 -5.68 2.64 -1.02
CA PHE A 31 -6.46 1.85 -0.05
C PHE A 31 -7.94 2.23 -0.06
N ALA A 32 -8.24 3.53 0.04
CA ALA A 32 -9.61 4.01 0.02
C ALA A 32 -10.35 3.65 -1.27
N LEU A 33 -9.67 3.71 -2.42
CA LEU A 33 -10.22 3.34 -3.72
C LEU A 33 -10.42 1.83 -3.86
N MET A 34 -9.48 1.00 -3.40
CA MET A 34 -9.61 -0.45 -3.38
C MET A 34 -10.83 -0.91 -2.58
N VAL A 35 -11.03 -0.34 -1.38
CA VAL A 35 -12.20 -0.66 -0.53
C VAL A 35 -13.52 -0.25 -1.19
N ARG A 36 -13.51 0.79 -2.03
CA ARG A 36 -14.67 1.24 -2.81
C ARG A 36 -14.87 0.49 -4.13
N GLY A 37 -13.99 -0.46 -4.45
CA GLY A 37 -14.05 -1.24 -5.70
C GLY A 37 -13.49 -0.51 -6.93
N ASP A 38 -12.88 0.67 -6.76
CA ASP A 38 -12.30 1.44 -7.86
C ASP A 38 -10.84 1.03 -8.11
N LEU A 39 -10.67 -0.14 -8.72
CA LEU A 39 -9.36 -0.76 -8.94
C LEU A 39 -8.47 0.07 -9.89
N GLY A 40 -9.09 0.69 -10.90
CA GLY A 40 -8.37 1.47 -11.91
C GLY A 40 -7.73 2.71 -11.29
N ASN A 41 -8.51 3.49 -10.54
CA ASN A 41 -7.96 4.67 -9.87
C ASN A 41 -7.04 4.29 -8.69
N ALA A 42 -7.29 3.16 -8.03
CA ALA A 42 -6.39 2.67 -6.98
C ALA A 42 -4.97 2.40 -7.53
N LEU A 43 -4.88 1.66 -8.63
CA LEU A 43 -3.61 1.34 -9.29
C LEU A 43 -2.90 2.61 -9.78
N ASN A 44 -3.65 3.56 -10.35
CA ASN A 44 -3.12 4.85 -10.78
C ASN A 44 -2.59 5.67 -9.59
N ALA A 45 -3.26 5.63 -8.44
CA ALA A 45 -2.83 6.35 -7.24
C ALA A 45 -1.53 5.77 -6.66
N ASN A 46 -1.50 4.44 -6.44
CA ASN A 46 -0.30 3.73 -5.99
C ASN A 46 -0.43 2.22 -6.24
N PRO A 47 0.35 1.64 -7.18
CA PRO A 47 0.30 0.19 -7.45
C PRO A 47 0.70 -0.68 -6.26
N VAL A 48 1.72 -0.27 -5.51
CA VAL A 48 2.21 -1.03 -4.34
C VAL A 48 1.20 -0.96 -3.21
N GLY A 49 0.61 0.22 -2.99
CA GLY A 49 -0.49 0.39 -2.04
C GLY A 49 -1.73 -0.43 -2.41
N SER A 50 -2.05 -0.53 -3.70
CA SER A 50 -3.16 -1.35 -4.20
C SER A 50 -2.92 -2.85 -3.95
N ALA A 51 -1.70 -3.33 -4.26
CA ALA A 51 -1.31 -4.71 -4.00
C ALA A 51 -1.36 -5.05 -2.49
N LEU A 52 -0.90 -4.13 -1.63
CA LEU A 52 -0.97 -4.30 -0.19
C LEU A 52 -2.41 -4.32 0.32
N ALA A 53 -3.26 -3.40 -0.15
CA ALA A 53 -4.68 -3.38 0.22
C ALA A 53 -5.39 -4.67 -0.19
N PHE A 54 -5.14 -5.16 -1.41
CA PHE A 54 -5.68 -6.45 -1.87
C PHE A 54 -5.19 -7.62 -1.02
N PHE A 55 -3.90 -7.66 -0.71
CA PHE A 55 -3.34 -8.68 0.17
C PHE A 55 -4.03 -8.68 1.55
N LEU A 56 -4.20 -7.52 2.18
CA LEU A 56 -4.87 -7.40 3.47
C LEU A 56 -6.35 -7.81 3.42
N MET A 57 -7.05 -7.54 2.30
CA MET A 57 -8.41 -8.04 2.07
C MET A 57 -8.48 -9.57 2.05
N LEU A 58 -7.42 -10.27 1.62
CA LEU A 58 -7.33 -11.74 1.65
C LEU A 58 -6.89 -12.28 3.01
N VAL A 59 -6.06 -11.54 3.74
CA VAL A 59 -5.61 -11.92 5.09
C VAL A 59 -6.80 -11.98 6.06
N LEU A 60 -7.78 -11.08 5.94
CA LEU A 60 -8.95 -11.05 6.82
C LEU A 60 -9.78 -12.36 6.79
N PRO A 61 -10.30 -12.83 5.63
CA PRO A 61 -11.02 -14.10 5.56
C PRO A 61 -10.12 -15.29 5.89
N TRP A 62 -8.84 -15.26 5.54
CA TRP A 62 -7.89 -16.31 5.94
C TRP A 62 -7.72 -16.39 7.46
N GLY A 63 -7.66 -15.25 8.15
CA GLY A 63 -7.59 -15.17 9.61
C GLY A 63 -8.85 -15.73 10.27
N ILE A 64 -10.02 -15.35 9.75
CA ILE A 64 -11.32 -15.90 10.21
C ILE A 64 -11.37 -17.42 10.02
N ALA A 65 -10.95 -17.93 8.86
CA ALA A 65 -10.89 -19.36 8.62
C ALA A 65 -9.91 -20.06 9.59
N SER A 66 -8.72 -19.49 9.80
CA SER A 66 -7.73 -20.05 10.72
C SER A 66 -8.24 -20.12 12.16
N LEU A 67 -8.99 -19.10 12.61
CA LEU A 67 -9.68 -19.13 13.91
C LEU A 67 -10.74 -20.23 13.97
N TRP A 68 -11.52 -20.39 12.90
CA TRP A 68 -12.60 -21.38 12.85
C TRP A 68 -12.09 -22.83 12.88
N PHE A 69 -10.95 -23.11 12.24
CA PHE A 69 -10.31 -24.43 12.26
C PHE A 69 -9.37 -24.67 13.44
N GLY A 70 -9.17 -23.65 14.31
CA GLY A 70 -8.29 -23.74 15.47
C GLY A 70 -6.80 -23.97 15.12
N LYS A 71 -6.40 -23.68 13.88
CA LYS A 71 -5.02 -23.86 13.39
C LYS A 71 -4.70 -22.84 12.31
N THR A 72 -3.43 -22.47 12.19
CA THR A 72 -2.96 -21.61 11.11
C THR A 72 -3.00 -22.38 9.79
N LEU A 73 -3.91 -21.99 8.90
CA LEU A 73 -4.03 -22.63 7.59
C LEU A 73 -2.84 -22.21 6.71
N PHE A 74 -2.23 -23.17 6.00
CA PHE A 74 -1.13 -22.96 5.03
C PHE A 74 0.19 -22.39 5.59
N ILE A 75 0.22 -21.91 6.84
CA ILE A 75 1.39 -21.25 7.42
C ILE A 75 1.85 -22.04 8.65
N ARG A 76 3.16 -22.33 8.70
CA ARG A 76 3.80 -23.04 9.82
C ARG A 76 4.27 -22.10 10.94
N SER A 77 4.74 -20.90 10.58
CA SER A 77 5.19 -19.86 11.52
C SER A 77 4.64 -18.52 11.07
N ILE A 78 3.73 -17.94 11.87
CA ILE A 78 3.15 -16.62 11.61
C ILE A 78 4.27 -15.56 11.60
N GLU A 79 5.19 -15.62 12.55
CA GLU A 79 6.26 -14.64 12.73
C GLU A 79 7.15 -14.56 11.49
N LEU A 80 7.68 -15.69 11.03
CA LEU A 80 8.56 -15.72 9.86
C LEU A 80 7.82 -15.29 8.59
N THR A 81 6.58 -15.77 8.39
CA THR A 81 5.79 -15.38 7.22
C THR A 81 5.44 -13.90 7.24
N ALA A 82 5.04 -13.34 8.38
CA ALA A 82 4.77 -11.91 8.53
C ALA A 82 6.03 -11.06 8.27
N LEU A 83 7.19 -11.48 8.78
CA LEU A 83 8.48 -10.81 8.53
C LEU A 83 8.85 -10.82 7.04
N ILE A 84 8.71 -11.97 6.36
CA ILE A 84 8.99 -12.08 4.92
C ILE A 84 8.06 -11.19 4.11
N VAL A 85 6.75 -11.24 4.39
CA VAL A 85 5.75 -10.42 3.70
C VAL A 85 6.02 -8.93 3.92
N LEU A 86 6.30 -8.52 5.16
CA LEU A 86 6.64 -7.15 5.49
C LEU A 86 7.89 -6.69 4.73
N ALA A 87 8.97 -7.47 4.80
CA ALA A 87 10.22 -7.17 4.11
C ALA A 87 10.00 -7.05 2.59
N LEU A 88 9.17 -7.90 2.00
CA LEU A 88 8.83 -7.88 0.58
C LEU A 88 8.07 -6.59 0.20
N PHE A 89 7.01 -6.23 0.93
CA PHE A 89 6.26 -5.00 0.64
C PHE A 89 7.10 -3.74 0.85
N VAL A 90 7.90 -3.70 1.92
CA VAL A 90 8.84 -2.59 2.19
C VAL A 90 9.87 -2.51 1.08
N GLY A 91 10.49 -3.63 0.69
CA GLY A 91 11.48 -3.68 -0.38
C GLY A 91 10.93 -3.18 -1.72
N ILE A 92 9.74 -3.64 -2.11
CA ILE A 92 9.07 -3.19 -3.34
C ILE A 92 8.70 -1.70 -3.27
N ALA A 93 8.21 -1.23 -2.12
CA ALA A 93 7.87 0.17 -1.93
C ALA A 93 9.12 1.07 -2.06
N LEU A 94 10.22 0.70 -1.41
CA LEU A 94 11.50 1.41 -1.48
C LEU A 94 12.09 1.37 -2.89
N LEU A 95 12.05 0.24 -3.57
CA LEU A 95 12.55 0.11 -4.94
C LEU A 95 11.78 1.00 -5.91
N ARG A 96 10.43 0.96 -5.86
CA ARG A 96 9.59 1.84 -6.68
C ARG A 96 9.92 3.32 -6.40
N TRP A 97 10.10 3.67 -5.13
CA TRP A 97 10.40 5.04 -4.74
C TRP A 97 11.80 5.48 -5.16
N GLY A 98 12.79 4.61 -5.04
CA GLY A 98 14.13 4.82 -5.56
C GLY A 98 14.10 5.14 -7.05
N ILE A 99 13.29 4.42 -7.84
CA ILE A 99 13.12 4.67 -9.28
C ILE A 99 12.43 6.02 -9.56
N ILE A 100 11.44 6.42 -8.76
CA ILE A 100 10.70 7.68 -8.95
C ILE A 100 11.56 8.89 -8.56
N ILE A 101 12.36 8.76 -7.50
CA ILE A 101 13.18 9.83 -6.93
C ILE A 101 14.55 9.94 -7.60
N ALA A 102 15.21 8.85 -7.99
CA ALA A 102 16.56 8.88 -8.54
C ALA A 102 16.74 9.87 -9.72
N PRO A 103 15.79 10.00 -10.66
CA PRO A 103 15.88 10.99 -11.73
C PRO A 103 15.71 12.45 -11.26
N ALA A 104 15.16 12.68 -10.07
CA ALA A 104 14.95 14.02 -9.51
C ALA A 104 16.22 14.60 -8.87
N TYR A 105 17.16 13.75 -8.45
CA TYR A 105 18.45 14.17 -7.86
C TYR A 105 19.64 14.13 -8.83
N TRP A 106 19.47 13.55 -10.02
CA TRP A 106 20.53 13.47 -11.05
C TRP A 106 20.50 14.64 -12.05
N LYS A 107 19.98 15.80 -11.63
CA LYS A 107 20.04 17.05 -12.40
C LYS A 107 21.09 17.98 -11.83
#